data_AF-A0A7V7MQR2-F1
#
_entry.id   AF-A0A7V7MQR2-F1
#
_cell.length_a   1.000
_cell.length_b   1.000
_cell.length_c   1.000
_cell.angle_alpha   90.00
_cell.angle_beta   90.00
_cell.angle_gamma   90.00
#
_symmetry.space_group_name_H-M   'P 1'
#
loop_
_entity.id
_entity.type
_entity.pdbx_description
1 polymer ?
#
loop_
_entity_poly.entity_id
_entity_poly.type
_entity_poly.pdbx_seq_one_letter_code
_entity_poly.pdbx_strand_id
1 'polypeptide(L)'
;MDTMFLQNRISWLLLWSFSFAAWIPAQQGPVSGDDGAPVSAQRHVGVPRQGPGALTTLFASDNRFAGNMFDLIPMRDLELTGLDLNVSGSTPFEIELWFRLGSSQGVEGQAAAWLYFGRYPGMSAGIDQPSYVDLKGNGITFLQGQVYGLYVDLISYERNTQVLRYTNGSGQYFNADLQLITHCGKGTPAFTGPTYPDRQWNGTVYYKEVPGFELGTLQPGIAGVENSIQWSGATPMGQVALLYATAPGATVLNQSCQGLQVDLANPILSGIYPNDGVGFGGASQYFPASASGRMLYFQAVDLSTCTVGNLVQNSLP
;
A
#
# COMPACT_ATOMS: atom_id res chain seq x y z
N MET A 1 -13.05 -40.39 -18.18
CA MET A 1 -11.86 -40.15 -17.34
C MET A 1 -11.72 -38.65 -17.09
N ASP A 2 -12.45 -37.98 -16.21
CA ASP A 2 -13.73 -38.22 -15.54
C ASP A 2 -14.29 -36.83 -15.23
N THR A 3 -15.48 -36.56 -15.76
CA THR A 3 -16.32 -35.41 -15.46
C THR A 3 -17.44 -35.90 -14.55
N MET A 4 -17.42 -35.56 -13.26
CA MET A 4 -18.50 -35.67 -12.24
C MET A 4 -17.84 -35.28 -10.88
N PHE A 5 -18.34 -34.36 -10.05
CA PHE A 5 -19.71 -34.17 -9.56
C PHE A 5 -19.98 -32.69 -9.21
N LEU A 6 -20.97 -32.08 -9.84
CA LEU A 6 -21.90 -31.19 -9.13
C LEU A 6 -22.88 -32.12 -8.42
N GLN A 7 -22.71 -32.34 -7.11
CA GLN A 7 -23.71 -33.08 -6.34
C GLN A 7 -24.65 -32.09 -5.66
N ASN A 8 -25.84 -32.04 -6.24
CA ASN A 8 -27.06 -31.53 -5.67
C ASN A 8 -27.24 -32.07 -4.24
N ARG A 9 -27.01 -31.23 -3.22
CA ARG A 9 -27.57 -31.44 -1.88
C ARG A 9 -28.47 -30.27 -1.56
N ILE A 10 -29.77 -30.53 -1.69
CA ILE A 10 -30.83 -29.78 -1.01
C ILE A 10 -30.52 -29.83 0.48
N SER A 11 -30.25 -28.69 1.10
CA SER A 11 -30.25 -28.51 2.55
C SER A 11 -30.68 -27.08 2.85
N TRP A 12 -31.97 -26.97 3.13
CA TRP A 12 -32.71 -25.86 3.76
C TRP A 12 -32.50 -24.45 3.21
N LEU A 13 -33.56 -23.99 2.51
CA LEU A 13 -33.95 -22.60 2.37
C LEU A 13 -33.62 -21.77 3.62
N LEU A 14 -32.67 -20.85 3.49
CA LEU A 14 -32.75 -19.53 4.10
C LEU A 14 -32.78 -18.55 2.93
N LEU A 15 -33.99 -18.15 2.53
CA LEU A 15 -34.18 -16.93 1.75
C LEU A 15 -33.84 -15.78 2.70
N TRP A 16 -32.64 -15.21 2.55
CA TRP A 16 -32.25 -14.02 3.28
C TRP A 16 -32.97 -12.84 2.62
N SER A 17 -33.85 -12.19 3.37
CA SER A 17 -34.35 -10.88 2.97
C SER A 17 -33.19 -9.89 3.09
N PHE A 18 -32.76 -9.33 1.95
CA PHE A 18 -31.96 -8.13 1.93
C PHE A 18 -32.82 -6.98 2.44
N SER A 19 -32.67 -6.62 3.71
CA SER A 19 -33.08 -5.30 4.16
C SER A 19 -32.03 -4.32 3.65
N PHE A 20 -32.31 -3.64 2.53
CA PHE A 20 -31.65 -2.38 2.24
C PHE A 20 -32.06 -1.39 3.34
N ALA A 21 -31.29 -1.32 4.42
CA ALA A 21 -31.28 -0.10 5.21
C ALA A 21 -30.59 0.95 4.33
N ALA A 22 -31.38 1.83 3.72
CA ALA A 22 -30.86 3.07 3.18
C ALA A 22 -30.03 3.72 4.30
N TRP A 23 -28.75 3.95 4.03
CA TRP A 23 -27.85 4.64 4.95
C TRP A 23 -28.35 6.08 5.05
N ILE A 24 -29.21 6.34 6.05
CA ILE A 24 -29.46 7.68 6.52
C ILE A 24 -28.24 8.00 7.38
N PRO A 25 -27.40 8.99 7.03
CA PRO A 25 -26.38 9.43 7.96
C PRO A 25 -27.12 9.92 9.21
N ALA A 26 -26.97 9.18 10.30
CA ALA A 26 -27.42 9.66 11.60
C ALA A 26 -26.65 10.95 11.88
N GLN A 27 -27.32 12.10 11.78
CA GLN A 27 -26.83 13.30 12.43
C GLN A 27 -26.86 13.00 13.93
N GLN A 28 -25.69 12.67 14.48
CA GLN A 28 -25.51 12.58 15.92
C GLN A 28 -25.69 13.98 16.48
N GLY A 29 -26.90 14.28 16.94
CA GLY A 29 -27.09 15.33 17.93
C GLY A 29 -26.27 14.96 19.17
N PRO A 30 -25.65 15.93 19.86
CA PRO A 30 -24.88 15.64 21.06
C PRO A 30 -25.77 14.96 22.10
N VAL A 31 -25.42 13.75 22.50
CA VAL A 31 -25.99 13.11 23.69
C VAL A 31 -25.26 13.72 24.89
N SER A 32 -25.96 14.56 25.65
CA SER A 32 -25.42 15.09 26.90
C SER A 32 -25.37 13.98 27.95
N GLY A 33 -24.25 13.83 28.65
CA GLY A 33 -24.24 13.14 29.94
C GLY A 33 -25.15 13.84 30.94
N ASP A 34 -25.54 13.15 32.01
CA ASP A 34 -26.34 13.69 33.13
C ASP A 34 -25.59 14.79 33.95
N ASP A 35 -24.40 15.19 33.48
CA ASP A 35 -23.54 16.25 34.00
C ASP A 35 -23.16 17.31 32.94
N GLY A 36 -23.72 17.24 31.72
CA GLY A 36 -23.46 18.23 30.66
C GLY A 36 -22.03 18.24 30.13
N ALA A 37 -21.18 17.27 30.50
CA ALA A 37 -19.86 17.11 29.91
C ALA A 37 -19.95 16.23 28.65
N PRO A 38 -19.27 16.58 27.55
CA PRO A 38 -19.16 15.67 26.41
C PRO A 38 -18.36 14.44 26.84
N VAL A 39 -19.03 13.28 26.85
CA VAL A 39 -18.38 11.98 27.01
C VAL A 39 -17.53 11.76 25.75
N SER A 40 -16.23 12.00 25.87
CA SER A 40 -15.26 11.65 24.83
C SER A 40 -15.40 10.16 24.55
N ALA A 41 -15.86 9.81 23.35
CA ALA A 41 -15.81 8.45 22.86
C ALA A 41 -14.36 7.97 23.02
N GLN A 42 -14.14 6.94 23.84
CA GLN A 42 -12.86 6.25 23.88
C GLN A 42 -12.62 5.67 22.49
N ARG A 43 -11.89 6.44 21.66
CA ARG A 43 -11.28 5.94 20.44
C ARG A 43 -10.47 4.72 20.86
N HIS A 44 -10.71 3.59 20.18
CA HIS A 44 -9.70 2.56 20.06
C HIS A 44 -8.37 3.26 19.78
N VAL A 45 -7.35 2.99 20.60
CA VAL A 45 -6.00 3.48 20.38
C VAL A 45 -5.51 2.80 19.11
N GLY A 46 -5.85 3.40 17.96
CA GLY A 46 -5.12 3.17 16.73
C GLY A 46 -3.67 3.48 17.04
N VAL A 47 -2.77 2.59 16.61
CA VAL A 47 -1.35 2.87 16.55
C VAL A 47 -1.19 4.30 16.01
N PRO A 48 -0.50 5.21 16.73
CA PRO A 48 -0.39 6.59 16.28
C PRO A 48 0.19 6.55 14.87
N ARG A 49 -0.55 7.13 13.90
CA ARG A 49 -0.05 7.37 12.54
C ARG A 49 1.28 8.10 12.70
N GLN A 50 2.38 7.39 12.46
CA GLN A 50 3.70 8.01 12.48
C GLN A 50 3.67 9.08 11.39
N GLY A 51 4.05 10.32 11.74
CA GLY A 51 4.21 11.38 10.75
C GLY A 51 5.15 10.93 9.62
N PRO A 52 5.20 11.65 8.48
CA PRO A 52 6.02 11.23 7.36
C PRO A 52 7.47 10.96 7.81
N GLY A 53 7.93 9.74 7.58
CA GLY A 53 9.30 9.30 7.82
C GLY A 53 10.23 9.76 6.71
N ALA A 54 11.53 9.71 6.97
CA ALA A 54 12.55 10.05 6.01
C ALA A 54 13.76 9.13 6.12
N LEU A 55 14.35 8.80 4.98
CA LEU A 55 15.64 8.13 4.88
C LEU A 55 16.56 8.96 3.98
N THR A 56 17.57 9.58 4.59
CA THR A 56 18.62 10.32 3.88
C THR A 56 19.83 9.43 3.65
N THR A 57 20.37 9.49 2.44
CA THR A 57 21.69 8.93 2.13
C THR A 57 22.77 9.93 2.56
N LEU A 58 23.18 10.81 1.66
CA LEU A 58 24.02 11.97 1.90
C LEU A 58 23.77 13.04 0.85
N PHE A 59 24.36 14.21 1.06
CA PHE A 59 24.47 15.29 0.08
C PHE A 59 25.94 15.64 -0.11
N ALA A 60 26.59 14.96 -1.05
CA ALA A 60 27.93 15.27 -1.53
C ALA A 60 28.02 15.05 -3.04
N SER A 61 29.11 15.51 -3.65
CA SER A 61 29.29 15.46 -5.08
C SER A 61 30.69 15.04 -5.51
N ASP A 62 30.76 13.90 -6.21
CA ASP A 62 31.99 13.40 -6.84
C ASP A 62 31.81 13.29 -8.35
N ASN A 63 30.60 12.91 -8.75
CA ASN A 63 30.22 12.56 -10.11
C ASN A 63 28.84 13.15 -10.47
N ARG A 64 28.49 13.07 -11.74
CA ARG A 64 27.27 13.69 -12.26
C ARG A 64 26.81 13.05 -13.55
N PHE A 65 25.49 12.98 -13.74
CA PHE A 65 24.88 12.89 -15.06
C PHE A 65 23.37 13.23 -14.98
N ALA A 66 22.54 12.54 -15.77
CA ALA A 66 21.12 12.80 -15.93
C ALA A 66 20.27 11.96 -14.98
N GLY A 67 20.79 10.88 -14.39
CA GLY A 67 19.95 10.07 -13.50
C GLY A 67 20.71 9.14 -12.58
N ASN A 68 19.95 8.44 -11.75
CA ASN A 68 20.42 7.40 -10.85
C ASN A 68 19.37 6.29 -10.72
N MET A 69 19.83 5.05 -10.52
CA MET A 69 18.98 3.92 -10.19
C MET A 69 19.40 3.32 -8.85
N PHE A 70 18.42 3.00 -8.03
CA PHE A 70 18.56 2.47 -6.67
C PHE A 70 17.33 1.63 -6.32
N ASP A 71 17.41 0.83 -5.28
CA ASP A 71 16.30 0.02 -4.78
C ASP A 71 15.81 0.52 -3.43
N LEU A 72 14.52 0.35 -3.20
CA LEU A 72 13.84 0.51 -1.92
C LEU A 72 13.29 -0.84 -1.45
N ILE A 73 13.47 -1.15 -0.17
CA ILE A 73 12.94 -2.33 0.49
C ILE A 73 12.18 -1.86 1.74
N PRO A 74 10.85 -1.69 1.63
CA PRO A 74 10.03 -1.26 2.76
C PRO A 74 10.00 -2.32 3.86
N MET A 75 10.11 -1.90 5.12
CA MET A 75 9.90 -2.73 6.32
C MET A 75 8.47 -2.59 6.87
N ARG A 76 7.67 -1.72 6.25
CA ARG A 76 6.22 -1.52 6.42
C ARG A 76 5.63 -1.16 5.06
N ASP A 77 4.30 -1.16 4.93
CA ASP A 77 3.66 -0.61 3.74
C ASP A 77 3.81 0.93 3.74
N LEU A 78 4.35 1.48 2.64
CA LEU A 78 4.69 2.89 2.54
C LEU A 78 4.10 3.53 1.27
N GLU A 79 3.77 4.81 1.34
CA GLU A 79 3.58 5.67 0.17
C GLU A 79 4.68 6.74 0.20
N LEU A 80 5.41 6.89 -0.91
CA LEU A 80 6.40 7.96 -1.04
C LEU A 80 5.68 9.31 -1.10
N THR A 81 6.10 10.27 -0.30
CA THR A 81 5.49 11.61 -0.26
C THR A 81 6.39 12.69 -0.86
N GLY A 82 7.67 12.42 -1.04
CA GLY A 82 8.62 13.40 -1.58
C GLY A 82 10.00 12.81 -1.79
N LEU A 83 10.82 13.51 -2.59
CA LEU A 83 12.26 13.25 -2.68
C LEU A 83 13.01 14.57 -2.53
N ASP A 84 14.13 14.55 -1.82
CA ASP A 84 15.18 15.53 -2.06
C ASP A 84 16.23 14.94 -3.00
N LEU A 85 16.64 15.74 -3.97
CA LEU A 85 17.65 15.39 -4.97
C LEU A 85 18.86 16.34 -4.83
N ASN A 86 20.06 15.83 -5.08
CA ASN A 86 21.25 16.67 -5.22
C ASN A 86 21.36 17.19 -6.67
N VAL A 87 20.66 18.29 -6.98
CA VAL A 87 20.62 18.88 -8.32
C VAL A 87 21.49 20.14 -8.35
N SER A 88 22.32 20.28 -9.37
CA SER A 88 23.10 21.51 -9.56
C SER A 88 22.32 22.60 -10.30
N GLY A 89 22.83 23.83 -10.23
CA GLY A 89 22.23 24.99 -10.87
C GLY A 89 21.30 25.74 -9.93
N SER A 90 20.76 26.87 -10.38
CA SER A 90 19.90 27.76 -9.58
C SER A 90 18.59 28.09 -10.31
N THR A 91 18.06 27.10 -11.04
CA THR A 91 16.86 27.23 -11.88
C THR A 91 15.86 26.13 -11.54
N PRO A 92 14.59 26.24 -11.99
CA PRO A 92 13.67 25.13 -11.99
C PRO A 92 14.28 23.92 -12.68
N PHE A 93 13.95 22.72 -12.20
CA PHE A 93 14.29 21.46 -12.83
C PHE A 93 13.06 20.57 -12.89
N GLU A 94 13.16 19.50 -13.67
CA GLU A 94 12.09 18.53 -13.78
C GLU A 94 12.65 17.12 -13.87
N ILE A 95 12.02 16.21 -13.14
CA ILE A 95 12.34 14.79 -13.20
C ILE A 95 11.17 13.97 -13.73
N GLU A 96 11.51 12.87 -14.37
CA GLU A 96 10.65 11.70 -14.50
C GLU A 96 11.11 10.65 -13.49
N LEU A 97 10.15 10.10 -12.76
CA LEU A 97 10.36 9.00 -11.86
C LEU A 97 9.74 7.73 -12.47
N TRP A 98 10.49 6.64 -12.39
CA TRP A 98 10.06 5.32 -12.83
C TRP A 98 10.31 4.33 -11.70
N PHE A 99 9.50 3.28 -11.64
CA PHE A 99 9.68 2.22 -10.66
C PHE A 99 9.39 0.84 -11.25
N ARG A 100 9.83 -0.22 -10.57
CA ARG A 100 9.47 -1.60 -10.91
C ARG A 100 9.40 -2.46 -9.66
N LEU A 101 8.66 -3.56 -9.74
CA LEU A 101 8.76 -4.64 -8.76
C LEU A 101 9.99 -5.50 -9.08
N GLY A 102 10.90 -5.62 -8.12
CA GLY A 102 12.23 -6.20 -8.23
C GLY A 102 13.34 -5.15 -8.36
N SER A 103 14.60 -5.59 -8.28
CA SER A 103 15.79 -4.71 -8.31
C SER A 103 15.97 -3.93 -9.62
N SER A 104 16.49 -2.71 -9.54
CA SER A 104 16.92 -1.94 -10.71
C SER A 104 18.18 -2.49 -11.40
N GLN A 105 18.98 -3.32 -10.72
CA GLN A 105 20.18 -3.92 -11.32
C GLN A 105 19.85 -4.92 -12.44
N GLY A 106 20.63 -4.86 -13.53
CA GLY A 106 20.53 -5.76 -14.68
C GLY A 106 19.41 -5.41 -15.67
N VAL A 107 18.61 -4.38 -15.38
CA VAL A 107 17.51 -3.89 -16.22
C VAL A 107 17.62 -2.39 -16.54
N GLU A 108 18.81 -1.80 -16.34
CA GLU A 108 19.08 -0.36 -16.46
C GLU A 108 18.79 0.18 -17.86
N GLY A 109 18.97 -0.65 -18.88
CA GLY A 109 18.71 -0.32 -20.29
C GLY A 109 17.34 -0.74 -20.81
N GLN A 110 16.51 -1.39 -19.99
CA GLN A 110 15.30 -2.08 -20.46
C GLN A 110 14.05 -1.29 -20.11
N ALA A 111 13.74 -0.22 -20.84
CA ALA A 111 12.59 0.65 -20.54
C ALA A 111 11.25 -0.10 -20.32
N ALA A 112 11.01 -1.21 -21.04
CA ALA A 112 9.81 -2.03 -20.90
C ALA A 112 9.70 -2.79 -19.56
N ALA A 113 10.78 -2.89 -18.78
CA ALA A 113 10.80 -3.50 -17.45
C ALA A 113 10.37 -2.52 -16.33
N TRP A 114 10.11 -1.25 -16.69
CA TRP A 114 9.80 -0.16 -15.78
C TRP A 114 8.38 0.35 -15.99
N LEU A 115 7.76 0.74 -14.87
CA LEU A 115 6.48 1.43 -14.82
C LEU A 115 6.74 2.92 -14.60
N TYR A 116 5.97 3.75 -15.30
CA TYR A 116 6.00 5.18 -15.11
C TYR A 116 5.40 5.54 -13.75
N PHE A 117 6.16 6.25 -12.90
CA PHE A 117 5.66 6.75 -11.63
C PHE A 117 5.00 8.12 -11.83
N GLY A 118 5.69 9.04 -12.49
CA GLY A 118 5.21 10.40 -12.68
C GLY A 118 6.31 11.38 -13.07
N ARG A 119 5.90 12.61 -13.35
CA ARG A 119 6.78 13.73 -13.68
C ARG A 119 6.58 14.83 -12.66
N TYR A 120 7.69 15.32 -12.10
CA TYR A 120 7.67 16.19 -10.93
C TYR A 120 8.60 17.39 -11.14
N PRO A 121 8.08 18.63 -11.03
CA PRO A 121 8.89 19.82 -11.03
C PRO A 121 9.52 20.04 -9.64
N GLY A 122 10.69 20.67 -9.63
CA GLY A 122 11.36 21.10 -8.41
C GLY A 122 12.15 22.39 -8.61
N MET A 123 12.68 22.92 -7.51
CA MET A 123 13.57 24.08 -7.52
C MET A 123 14.93 23.68 -6.99
N SER A 124 15.98 23.88 -7.79
CA SER A 124 17.33 23.50 -7.39
C SER A 124 17.81 24.39 -6.25
N ALA A 125 18.19 23.76 -5.13
CA ALA A 125 18.85 24.41 -4.00
C ALA A 125 20.37 24.56 -4.21
N GLY A 126 20.89 24.00 -5.31
CA GLY A 126 22.31 24.00 -5.64
C GLY A 126 23.02 22.72 -5.20
N ILE A 127 24.32 22.68 -5.53
CA ILE A 127 25.16 21.51 -5.29
C ILE A 127 25.21 21.20 -3.78
N ASP A 128 25.03 19.93 -3.45
CA ASP A 128 25.10 19.38 -2.10
C ASP A 128 24.05 19.98 -1.15
N GLN A 129 22.97 20.52 -1.71
CA GLN A 129 21.79 20.99 -0.99
C GLN A 129 20.55 20.21 -1.42
N PRO A 130 19.64 19.89 -0.48
CA PRO A 130 18.40 19.16 -0.78
C PRO A 130 17.49 19.98 -1.68
N SER A 131 17.20 19.44 -2.86
CA SER A 131 16.25 20.02 -3.82
C SER A 131 14.97 19.18 -3.83
N TYR A 132 13.93 19.68 -3.17
CA TYR A 132 12.68 18.95 -2.93
C TYR A 132 11.78 18.84 -4.18
N VAL A 133 11.16 17.67 -4.34
CA VAL A 133 10.01 17.42 -5.22
C VAL A 133 8.86 16.80 -4.42
N ASP A 134 7.63 17.25 -4.67
CA ASP A 134 6.42 16.74 -3.99
C ASP A 134 5.83 15.55 -4.74
N LEU A 135 5.72 14.39 -4.07
CA LEU A 135 5.16 13.17 -4.64
C LEU A 135 3.79 12.80 -4.05
N LYS A 136 3.24 13.60 -3.13
CA LYS A 136 2.01 13.24 -2.40
C LYS A 136 0.84 12.91 -3.31
N GLY A 137 0.05 11.92 -2.92
CA GLY A 137 -1.17 11.56 -3.65
C GLY A 137 -0.90 10.80 -4.95
N ASN A 138 0.29 10.19 -5.07
CA ASN A 138 0.61 9.29 -6.19
C ASN A 138 -0.21 7.98 -6.14
N GLY A 139 -0.72 7.60 -4.96
CA GLY A 139 -1.57 6.41 -4.80
C GLY A 139 -0.83 5.07 -4.96
N ILE A 140 0.50 5.08 -5.03
CA ILE A 140 1.34 3.88 -5.15
C ILE A 140 1.75 3.44 -3.75
N THR A 141 1.38 2.20 -3.41
CA THR A 141 1.81 1.56 -2.17
C THR A 141 3.02 0.67 -2.44
N PHE A 142 4.10 0.92 -1.71
CA PHE A 142 5.31 0.12 -1.65
C PHE A 142 5.13 -0.88 -0.52
N LEU A 143 4.89 -2.14 -0.87
CA LEU A 143 4.55 -3.19 0.09
C LEU A 143 5.77 -3.65 0.88
N GLN A 144 5.55 -3.96 2.15
CA GLN A 144 6.55 -4.50 3.05
C GLN A 144 7.25 -5.75 2.46
N GLY A 145 8.57 -5.80 2.61
CA GLY A 145 9.41 -6.93 2.22
C GLY A 145 9.64 -7.10 0.73
N GLN A 146 8.98 -6.31 -0.12
CA GLN A 146 9.22 -6.31 -1.56
C GLN A 146 10.43 -5.43 -1.91
N VAL A 147 11.12 -5.78 -2.99
CA VAL A 147 12.17 -4.93 -3.58
C VAL A 147 11.53 -4.07 -4.66
N TYR A 148 11.73 -2.76 -4.62
CA TYR A 148 11.32 -1.85 -5.67
C TYR A 148 12.52 -1.11 -6.24
N GLY A 149 12.85 -1.34 -7.51
CA GLY A 149 13.81 -0.54 -8.25
C GLY A 149 13.19 0.81 -8.61
N LEU A 150 13.91 1.90 -8.36
CA LEU A 150 13.55 3.26 -8.76
C LEU A 150 14.60 3.81 -9.74
N TYR A 151 14.12 4.61 -10.68
CA TYR A 151 14.95 5.38 -11.59
C TYR A 151 14.49 6.84 -11.59
N VAL A 152 15.41 7.71 -11.15
CA VAL A 152 15.26 9.16 -11.26
C VAL A 152 15.94 9.61 -12.55
N ASP A 153 15.17 10.18 -13.47
CA ASP A 153 15.65 10.81 -14.70
C ASP A 153 15.44 12.33 -14.65
N LEU A 154 16.53 13.09 -14.68
CA LEU A 154 16.52 14.54 -14.79
C LEU A 154 16.31 14.93 -16.26
N ILE A 155 15.06 15.13 -16.64
CA ILE A 155 14.67 15.45 -18.03
C ILE A 155 15.26 16.79 -18.45
N SER A 156 15.38 17.73 -17.51
CA SER A 156 15.97 19.05 -17.74
C SER A 156 17.50 19.04 -17.70
N TYR A 157 18.13 17.86 -17.78
CA TYR A 157 19.58 17.71 -17.79
C TYR A 157 20.23 18.54 -18.90
N GLU A 158 21.20 19.36 -18.49
CA GLU A 158 22.10 20.10 -19.36
C GLU A 158 23.50 20.01 -18.75
N ARG A 159 24.44 19.43 -19.51
CA ARG A 159 25.74 18.94 -19.01
C ARG A 159 26.51 19.96 -18.18
N ASN A 160 26.41 21.24 -18.53
CA ASN A 160 27.20 22.31 -17.94
C ASN A 160 26.43 23.19 -16.95
N THR A 161 25.11 23.06 -16.84
CA THR A 161 24.28 23.99 -16.05
C THR A 161 23.36 23.28 -15.07
N GLN A 162 22.85 22.10 -15.40
CA GLN A 162 21.87 21.38 -14.59
C GLN A 162 22.10 19.88 -14.69
N VAL A 163 22.66 19.30 -13.64
CA VAL A 163 22.98 17.87 -13.56
C VAL A 163 22.55 17.30 -12.23
N LEU A 164 22.26 16.00 -12.20
CA LEU A 164 22.08 15.24 -10.98
C LEU A 164 23.46 14.83 -10.45
N ARG A 165 23.75 15.21 -9.20
CA ARG A 165 25.01 14.94 -8.50
C ARG A 165 24.86 13.68 -7.65
N TYR A 166 25.92 12.89 -7.65
CA TYR A 166 26.02 11.66 -6.89
C TYR A 166 27.48 11.33 -6.60
N THR A 167 27.71 10.35 -5.73
CA THR A 167 29.05 9.92 -5.31
C THR A 167 29.42 8.56 -5.91
N ASN A 168 30.71 8.24 -5.91
CA ASN A 168 31.18 6.93 -6.32
C ASN A 168 30.98 5.89 -5.21
N GLY A 169 30.83 4.63 -5.60
CA GLY A 169 30.70 3.48 -4.70
C GLY A 169 29.28 2.93 -4.63
N SER A 170 29.12 1.94 -3.77
CA SER A 170 27.84 1.24 -3.53
C SER A 170 27.51 1.38 -2.05
N GLY A 171 26.25 1.58 -1.74
CA GLY A 171 25.82 1.97 -0.40
C GLY A 171 24.47 1.37 -0.04
N GLN A 172 24.32 0.99 1.22
CA GLN A 172 23.07 0.55 1.83
C GLN A 172 22.77 1.44 3.02
N TYR A 173 21.54 1.95 3.08
CA TYR A 173 21.05 2.85 4.12
C TYR A 173 19.77 2.26 4.66
N PHE A 174 19.52 2.37 5.96
CA PHE A 174 18.31 1.84 6.56
C PHE A 174 17.90 2.64 7.78
N ASN A 175 16.60 2.61 8.06
CA ASN A 175 16.02 2.98 9.34
C ASN A 175 15.02 1.88 9.75
N ALA A 176 14.11 2.17 10.68
CA ALA A 176 13.12 1.19 11.15
C ALA A 176 12.06 0.81 10.09
N ASP A 177 11.87 1.64 9.05
CA ASP A 177 10.73 1.52 8.12
C ASP A 177 11.17 1.22 6.69
N LEU A 178 12.41 1.52 6.30
CA LEU A 178 12.89 1.46 4.93
C LEU A 178 14.38 1.11 4.86
N GLN A 179 14.75 0.25 3.92
CA GLN A 179 16.11 0.08 3.44
C GLN A 179 16.23 0.62 2.01
N LEU A 180 17.35 1.26 1.69
CA LEU A 180 17.71 1.78 0.38
C LEU A 180 19.06 1.21 -0.04
N ILE A 181 19.14 0.67 -1.26
CA ILE A 181 20.38 0.13 -1.85
C ILE A 181 20.69 0.90 -3.13
N THR A 182 21.87 1.49 -3.20
CA THR A 182 22.30 2.26 -4.38
C THR A 182 23.04 1.40 -5.39
N HIS A 183 22.88 1.72 -6.67
CA HIS A 183 23.41 0.90 -7.77
C HIS A 183 24.22 1.70 -8.78
N CYS A 184 23.56 2.54 -9.59
CA CYS A 184 24.22 3.15 -10.74
C CYS A 184 23.81 4.60 -11.00
N GLY A 185 24.68 5.31 -11.71
CA GLY A 185 24.38 6.58 -12.38
C GLY A 185 23.90 6.30 -13.80
N LYS A 186 23.06 7.17 -14.33
CA LYS A 186 22.46 7.00 -15.64
C LYS A 186 22.68 8.20 -16.56
N GLY A 187 23.05 7.86 -17.79
CA GLY A 187 23.20 8.77 -18.90
C GLY A 187 21.87 9.18 -19.54
N THR A 188 21.82 10.39 -20.10
CA THR A 188 20.80 10.78 -21.10
C THR A 188 21.17 10.17 -22.48
N PRO A 189 20.20 9.78 -23.33
CA PRO A 189 18.75 9.76 -23.09
C PRO A 189 18.31 8.70 -22.08
N ALA A 190 17.12 8.86 -21.48
CA ALA A 190 16.57 7.91 -20.51
C ALA A 190 16.65 6.47 -21.01
N PHE A 191 17.06 5.55 -20.13
CA PHE A 191 17.32 4.11 -20.40
C PHE A 191 18.43 3.79 -21.43
N THR A 192 18.59 4.56 -22.51
CA THR A 192 19.53 4.26 -23.60
C THR A 192 20.92 4.89 -23.45
N GLY A 193 21.05 5.94 -22.63
CA GLY A 193 22.35 6.55 -22.33
C GLY A 193 23.28 5.60 -21.55
N PRO A 194 24.57 5.96 -21.36
CA PRO A 194 25.51 5.12 -20.64
C PRO A 194 25.06 4.78 -19.20
N THR A 195 25.38 3.58 -18.73
CA THR A 195 25.21 3.18 -17.33
C THR A 195 26.56 3.24 -16.62
N TYR A 196 26.61 3.89 -15.47
CA TYR A 196 27.80 4.02 -14.65
C TYR A 196 27.62 3.20 -13.37
N PRO A 197 28.23 2.01 -13.25
CA PRO A 197 28.07 1.16 -12.07
C PRO A 197 28.72 1.79 -10.84
N ASP A 198 28.33 1.29 -9.67
CA ASP A 198 28.82 1.69 -8.35
C ASP A 198 28.72 3.21 -8.17
N ARG A 199 27.50 3.74 -8.25
CA ARG A 199 27.19 5.13 -7.92
C ARG A 199 26.14 5.19 -6.84
N GLN A 200 26.43 5.95 -5.78
CA GLN A 200 25.50 6.16 -4.69
C GLN A 200 24.58 7.34 -5.02
N TRP A 201 23.28 7.09 -5.08
CA TRP A 201 22.31 8.19 -5.14
C TRP A 201 22.42 9.05 -3.88
N ASN A 202 22.40 10.37 -4.06
CA ASN A 202 22.56 11.38 -3.01
C ASN A 202 21.24 12.14 -2.88
N GLY A 203 20.51 11.86 -1.83
CA GLY A 203 19.16 12.36 -1.63
C GLY A 203 18.47 11.85 -0.38
N THR A 204 17.23 12.31 -0.20
CA THR A 204 16.33 11.89 0.88
C THR A 204 15.04 11.34 0.28
N VAL A 205 14.59 10.19 0.78
CA VAL A 205 13.24 9.68 0.50
C VAL A 205 12.33 10.07 1.66
N TYR A 206 11.24 10.79 1.36
CA TYR A 206 10.16 11.05 2.31
C TYR A 206 8.99 10.11 2.03
N TYR A 207 8.42 9.56 3.07
CA TYR A 207 7.33 8.58 2.96
C TYR A 207 6.37 8.71 4.14
N LYS A 208 5.17 8.14 4.01
CA LYS A 208 4.28 7.90 5.14
C LYS A 208 3.95 6.41 5.19
N GLU A 209 3.73 5.91 6.40
CA GLU A 209 3.16 4.58 6.57
C GLU A 209 1.74 4.57 6.02
N VAL A 210 1.47 3.60 5.17
CA VAL A 210 0.11 3.23 4.76
C VAL A 210 -0.28 2.12 5.71
N PRO A 211 -1.35 2.28 6.52
CA PRO A 211 -1.85 1.16 7.30
C PRO A 211 -2.12 0.02 6.34
N GLY A 212 -1.52 -1.15 6.58
CA GLY A 212 -1.78 -2.34 5.78
C GLY A 212 -3.28 -2.61 5.69
N PHE A 213 -3.70 -3.35 4.66
CA PHE A 213 -5.10 -3.75 4.56
C PHE A 213 -5.43 -4.74 5.68
N GLU A 214 -6.11 -4.24 6.71
CA GLU A 214 -6.34 -4.95 7.97
C GLU A 214 -7.84 -5.11 8.21
N LEU A 215 -8.25 -6.34 8.45
CA LEU A 215 -9.56 -6.77 8.91
C LEU A 215 -9.55 -6.86 10.45
N GLY A 216 -10.49 -6.16 11.07
CA GLY A 216 -10.73 -6.20 12.52
C GLY A 216 -11.46 -7.46 12.96
N THR A 217 -11.61 -7.63 14.28
CA THR A 217 -12.36 -8.75 14.85
C THR A 217 -13.87 -8.54 14.71
N LEU A 218 -14.64 -9.64 14.77
CA LEU A 218 -16.09 -9.55 14.91
C LEU A 218 -16.51 -8.90 16.22
N GLN A 219 -17.53 -8.05 16.16
CA GLN A 219 -18.15 -7.41 17.32
C GLN A 219 -19.68 -7.57 17.27
N PRO A 220 -20.35 -8.07 18.31
CA PRO A 220 -19.77 -8.52 19.58
C PRO A 220 -19.06 -9.89 19.48
N GLY A 221 -19.16 -10.57 18.34
CA GLY A 221 -18.63 -11.91 18.14
C GLY A 221 -19.48 -13.00 18.79
N ILE A 222 -20.81 -12.83 18.91
CA ILE A 222 -21.73 -13.69 19.67
C ILE A 222 -22.80 -14.27 18.73
N ALA A 223 -23.20 -15.53 18.93
CA ALA A 223 -24.29 -16.14 18.18
C ALA A 223 -25.67 -15.60 18.61
N GLY A 224 -26.63 -15.59 17.69
CA GLY A 224 -28.01 -15.14 17.95
C GLY A 224 -28.20 -13.63 17.90
N VAL A 225 -27.17 -12.86 17.54
CA VAL A 225 -27.21 -11.39 17.39
C VAL A 225 -26.58 -10.94 16.07
N GLU A 226 -26.81 -9.66 15.74
CA GLU A 226 -26.06 -9.01 14.67
C GLU A 226 -24.61 -8.80 15.11
N ASN A 227 -23.69 -9.11 14.21
CA ASN A 227 -22.27 -8.88 14.41
C ASN A 227 -21.72 -8.05 13.26
N SER A 228 -20.79 -7.16 13.56
CA SER A 228 -20.07 -6.35 12.60
C SER A 228 -18.60 -6.74 12.54
N ILE A 229 -18.01 -6.55 11.36
CA ILE A 229 -16.58 -6.62 11.14
C ILE A 229 -16.18 -5.41 10.31
N GLN A 230 -15.08 -4.77 10.68
CA GLN A 230 -14.58 -3.55 10.04
C GLN A 230 -13.21 -3.80 9.46
N TRP A 231 -12.82 -3.03 8.45
CA TRP A 231 -11.48 -3.05 7.90
C TRP A 231 -10.97 -1.64 7.63
N SER A 232 -9.65 -1.53 7.53
CA SER A 232 -8.93 -0.30 7.20
C SER A 232 -7.79 -0.59 6.25
N GLY A 233 -7.27 0.45 5.57
CA GLY A 233 -6.13 0.29 4.67
C GLY A 233 -6.49 -0.28 3.29
N ALA A 234 -7.78 -0.40 2.97
CA ALA A 234 -8.23 -0.76 1.63
C ALA A 234 -8.20 0.46 0.68
N THR A 235 -8.30 0.24 -0.63
CA THR A 235 -8.34 1.32 -1.62
C THR A 235 -9.50 2.29 -1.34
N PRO A 236 -9.24 3.60 -1.15
CA PRO A 236 -10.29 4.61 -0.97
C PRO A 236 -11.29 4.60 -2.13
N MET A 237 -12.59 4.68 -1.82
CA MET A 237 -13.70 4.55 -2.78
C MET A 237 -13.70 3.24 -3.60
N GLY A 238 -12.85 2.27 -3.23
CA GLY A 238 -12.78 0.94 -3.84
C GLY A 238 -13.81 -0.04 -3.28
N GLN A 239 -13.59 -1.33 -3.54
CA GLN A 239 -14.45 -2.41 -3.06
C GLN A 239 -13.63 -3.50 -2.38
N VAL A 240 -14.19 -4.07 -1.32
CA VAL A 240 -13.62 -5.20 -0.57
C VAL A 240 -14.55 -6.40 -0.65
N ALA A 241 -14.00 -7.55 -1.04
CA ALA A 241 -14.67 -8.84 -0.90
C ALA A 241 -14.36 -9.42 0.49
N LEU A 242 -15.40 -9.64 1.30
CA LEU A 242 -15.28 -10.32 2.59
C LEU A 242 -15.54 -11.81 2.41
N LEU A 243 -14.56 -12.63 2.78
CA LEU A 243 -14.59 -14.09 2.69
C LEU A 243 -14.61 -14.69 4.10
N TYR A 244 -15.25 -15.85 4.24
CA TYR A 244 -15.18 -16.63 5.47
C TYR A 244 -15.07 -18.13 5.21
N ALA A 245 -14.58 -18.88 6.20
CA ALA A 245 -14.53 -20.33 6.20
C ALA A 245 -14.70 -20.90 7.62
N THR A 246 -14.92 -22.21 7.71
CA THR A 246 -14.98 -22.95 8.99
C THR A 246 -13.65 -23.60 9.37
N ALA A 247 -12.65 -23.49 8.50
CA ALA A 247 -11.29 -23.96 8.74
C ALA A 247 -10.28 -23.04 8.01
N PRO A 248 -9.07 -22.87 8.56
CA PRO A 248 -7.99 -22.22 7.85
C PRO A 248 -7.49 -23.14 6.73
N GLY A 249 -6.85 -22.58 5.71
CA GLY A 249 -6.32 -23.35 4.60
C GLY A 249 -5.58 -22.47 3.62
N ALA A 250 -5.35 -22.94 2.40
CA ALA A 250 -4.84 -22.13 1.32
C ALA A 250 -5.72 -22.36 0.10
N THR A 251 -6.35 -21.29 -0.40
CA THR A 251 -7.16 -21.34 -1.62
C THR A 251 -6.72 -20.25 -2.58
N VAL A 252 -6.45 -20.62 -3.83
CA VAL A 252 -6.18 -19.65 -4.90
C VAL A 252 -7.51 -19.22 -5.52
N LEU A 253 -7.75 -17.91 -5.56
CA LEU A 253 -8.92 -17.33 -6.19
C LEU A 253 -8.83 -17.48 -7.72
N ASN A 254 -9.94 -17.88 -8.32
CA ASN A 254 -10.05 -18.14 -9.76
C ASN A 254 -11.00 -17.15 -10.49
N GLN A 255 -11.45 -16.10 -9.80
CA GLN A 255 -12.31 -15.05 -10.34
C GLN A 255 -11.66 -13.67 -10.16
N SER A 256 -12.35 -12.69 -9.59
CA SER A 256 -11.76 -11.41 -9.18
C SER A 256 -10.48 -11.66 -8.39
N CYS A 257 -9.39 -10.98 -8.78
CA CYS A 257 -8.04 -11.22 -8.26
C CYS A 257 -7.53 -12.64 -8.52
N GLN A 258 -7.63 -13.10 -9.77
CA GLN A 258 -7.16 -14.41 -10.21
C GLN A 258 -5.69 -14.64 -9.83
N GLY A 259 -5.42 -15.78 -9.20
CA GLY A 259 -4.07 -16.16 -8.76
C GLY A 259 -3.71 -15.67 -7.37
N LEU A 260 -4.53 -14.79 -6.75
CA LEU A 260 -4.35 -14.41 -5.36
C LEU A 260 -4.69 -15.58 -4.44
N GLN A 261 -3.81 -15.90 -3.49
CA GLN A 261 -4.07 -16.91 -2.48
C GLN A 261 -4.67 -16.26 -1.23
N VAL A 262 -5.68 -16.90 -0.65
CA VAL A 262 -6.27 -16.58 0.66
C VAL A 262 -6.04 -17.74 1.63
N ASP A 263 -5.92 -17.45 2.91
CA ASP A 263 -5.60 -18.40 4.00
C ASP A 263 -6.85 -19.10 4.57
N LEU A 264 -7.83 -19.36 3.70
CA LEU A 264 -9.11 -19.98 4.02
C LEU A 264 -9.26 -21.30 3.26
N ALA A 265 -9.74 -22.35 3.92
CA ALA A 265 -10.11 -23.60 3.26
C ALA A 265 -11.54 -23.49 2.71
N ASN A 266 -11.73 -23.67 1.40
CA ASN A 266 -13.05 -23.57 0.75
C ASN A 266 -13.80 -22.28 1.11
N PRO A 267 -13.22 -21.09 0.81
CA PRO A 267 -13.77 -19.81 1.19
C PRO A 267 -15.17 -19.60 0.61
N ILE A 268 -16.05 -19.01 1.41
CA ILE A 268 -17.38 -18.57 1.03
C ILE A 268 -17.38 -17.04 0.98
N LEU A 269 -17.87 -16.48 -0.12
CA LEU A 269 -18.07 -15.03 -0.24
C LEU A 269 -19.25 -14.59 0.63
N SER A 270 -18.98 -13.76 1.64
CA SER A 270 -20.02 -13.09 2.42
C SER A 270 -20.68 -11.98 1.60
N GLY A 271 -19.87 -11.18 0.91
CA GLY A 271 -20.33 -10.06 0.10
C GLY A 271 -19.18 -9.20 -0.40
N ILE A 272 -19.52 -8.21 -1.23
CA ILE A 272 -18.62 -7.17 -1.71
C ILE A 272 -19.16 -5.83 -1.20
N TYR A 273 -18.31 -5.07 -0.53
CA TYR A 273 -18.69 -3.87 0.20
C TYR A 273 -17.84 -2.67 -0.27
N PRO A 274 -18.44 -1.47 -0.42
CA PRO A 274 -17.68 -0.28 -0.78
C PRO A 274 -16.86 0.24 0.41
N ASN A 275 -15.72 0.84 0.11
CA ASN A 275 -14.93 1.60 1.07
C ASN A 275 -15.32 3.09 1.02
N ASP A 276 -15.13 3.80 2.12
CA ASP A 276 -15.23 5.25 2.17
C ASP A 276 -14.02 5.94 1.50
N GLY A 277 -14.04 7.28 1.51
CA GLY A 277 -12.99 8.12 0.92
C GLY A 277 -11.62 8.03 1.60
N VAL A 278 -11.48 7.26 2.68
CA VAL A 278 -10.20 7.03 3.38
C VAL A 278 -9.82 5.56 3.45
N GLY A 279 -10.54 4.67 2.77
CA GLY A 279 -10.20 3.25 2.72
C GLY A 279 -10.70 2.44 3.92
N PHE A 280 -11.68 2.96 4.64
CA PHE A 280 -12.37 2.27 5.72
C PHE A 280 -13.68 1.67 5.23
N GLY A 281 -14.05 0.52 5.76
CA GLY A 281 -15.30 -0.14 5.44
C GLY A 281 -15.71 -1.15 6.51
N GLY A 282 -16.88 -1.75 6.34
CA GLY A 282 -17.36 -2.78 7.23
C GLY A 282 -18.56 -3.52 6.68
N ALA A 283 -18.83 -4.66 7.29
CA ALA A 283 -20.00 -5.47 7.03
C ALA A 283 -20.68 -5.82 8.35
N SER A 284 -22.01 -5.85 8.35
CA SER A 284 -22.80 -6.36 9.47
C SER A 284 -23.62 -7.55 9.01
N GLN A 285 -23.64 -8.60 9.81
CA GLN A 285 -24.33 -9.85 9.52
C GLN A 285 -24.92 -10.45 10.79
N TYR A 286 -26.18 -10.87 10.72
CA TYR A 286 -26.80 -11.66 11.77
C TYR A 286 -26.29 -13.10 11.74
N PHE A 287 -25.77 -13.58 12.88
CA PHE A 287 -25.40 -14.98 13.06
C PHE A 287 -26.51 -15.69 13.86
N PRO A 288 -27.09 -16.79 13.37
CA PRO A 288 -28.14 -17.49 14.11
C PRO A 288 -27.60 -18.11 15.40
N ALA A 289 -28.47 -18.31 16.39
CA ALA A 289 -28.09 -18.96 17.65
C ALA A 289 -27.49 -20.37 17.46
N SER A 290 -27.84 -21.05 16.37
CA SER A 290 -27.27 -22.35 15.97
C SER A 290 -25.79 -22.30 15.54
N ALA A 291 -25.23 -21.10 15.39
CA ALA A 291 -23.81 -20.88 15.15
C ALA A 291 -22.98 -20.88 16.45
N SER A 292 -23.61 -20.92 17.62
CA SER A 292 -22.92 -21.04 18.90
C SER A 292 -22.00 -22.27 18.93
N GLY A 293 -20.81 -22.10 19.48
CA GLY A 293 -19.74 -23.10 19.54
C GLY A 293 -18.96 -23.28 18.23
N ARG A 294 -19.27 -22.53 17.17
CA ARG A 294 -18.53 -22.63 15.90
C ARG A 294 -17.33 -21.67 15.86
N MET A 295 -16.24 -22.17 15.29
CA MET A 295 -15.09 -21.38 14.88
C MET A 295 -15.28 -20.92 13.44
N LEU A 296 -15.11 -19.62 13.22
CA LEU A 296 -15.12 -19.02 11.90
C LEU A 296 -13.81 -18.27 11.66
N TYR A 297 -13.37 -18.30 10.41
CA TYR A 297 -12.17 -17.63 9.92
C TYR A 297 -12.59 -16.64 8.84
N PHE A 298 -12.08 -15.42 8.87
CA PHE A 298 -12.42 -14.36 7.94
C PHE A 298 -11.15 -13.78 7.32
N GLN A 299 -11.24 -13.45 6.04
CA GLN A 299 -10.25 -12.64 5.34
C GLN A 299 -10.98 -11.69 4.41
N ALA A 300 -10.34 -10.57 4.12
CA ALA A 300 -10.85 -9.60 3.18
C ALA A 300 -9.88 -9.45 2.01
N VAL A 301 -10.41 -9.15 0.83
CA VAL A 301 -9.63 -8.90 -0.39
C VAL A 301 -10.01 -7.54 -0.94
N ASP A 302 -9.05 -6.64 -1.09
CA ASP A 302 -9.24 -5.38 -1.80
C ASP A 302 -9.24 -5.67 -3.30
N LEU A 303 -10.38 -5.47 -3.94
CA LEU A 303 -10.60 -5.82 -5.34
C LEU A 303 -9.89 -4.86 -6.31
N SER A 304 -9.53 -3.66 -5.85
CA SER A 304 -8.82 -2.68 -6.68
C SER A 304 -7.34 -3.03 -6.84
N THR A 305 -6.71 -3.49 -5.75
CA THR A 305 -5.27 -3.77 -5.70
C THR A 305 -4.95 -5.26 -5.70
N CYS A 306 -5.96 -6.11 -5.52
CA CYS A 306 -5.81 -7.55 -5.33
C CYS A 306 -4.85 -7.90 -4.20
N THR A 307 -5.00 -7.19 -3.09
CA THR A 307 -4.31 -7.45 -1.82
C THR A 307 -5.24 -8.18 -0.86
N VAL A 308 -4.67 -9.12 -0.10
CA VAL A 308 -5.38 -9.88 0.94
C VAL A 308 -5.04 -9.30 2.31
N GLY A 309 -6.04 -9.16 3.16
CA GLY A 309 -5.84 -8.75 4.55
C GLY A 309 -5.46 -9.91 5.47
N ASN A 310 -5.19 -9.60 6.72
CA ASN A 310 -4.93 -10.56 7.79
C ASN A 310 -6.09 -11.58 7.98
N LEU A 311 -5.73 -12.77 8.46
CA LEU A 311 -6.69 -13.81 8.86
C LEU A 311 -7.25 -13.53 10.25
N VAL A 312 -8.56 -13.32 10.34
CA VAL A 312 -9.27 -13.10 11.60
C VAL A 312 -9.98 -14.39 12.02
N GLN A 313 -9.67 -14.87 13.22
CA GLN A 313 -10.33 -16.04 13.81
C GLN A 313 -11.32 -15.58 14.88
N ASN A 314 -12.54 -16.11 14.85
CA ASN A 314 -13.55 -15.79 15.86
C ASN A 314 -14.30 -17.05 16.32
N SER A 315 -14.38 -17.25 17.63
CA SER A 315 -15.28 -18.23 18.26
C SER A 315 -16.59 -17.53 18.56
N LEU A 316 -17.73 -18.10 18.14
CA LEU A 316 -19.05 -17.59 18.51
C LEU A 316 -19.54 -18.33 19.77
N PRO A 317 -19.49 -17.73 20.97
CA PRO A 317 -20.21 -18.26 22.12
C PRO A 317 -21.73 -18.21 21.88
#